data_AF-N2AGU0-F1
#
_entry.id   AF-N2AGU0-F1
#
_cell.length_a   1.000
_cell.length_b   1.000
_cell.length_c   1.000
_cell.angle_alpha   90.00
_cell.angle_beta   90.00
_cell.angle_gamma   90.00
#
_symmetry.space_group_name_H-M   'P 1'
#
loop_
_entity.id
_entity.type
_entity.pdbx_description
1 polymer ?
#
loop_
_entity_poly.entity_id
_entity_poly.type
_entity_poly.pdbx_seq_one_letter_code
_entity_poly.pdbx_strand_id
1 'polypeptide(L)' 'MGDDMTEGEMLKISIEEFSRLQDYMIDTDKESTAYKKMKRRYIELKVILSSLGVNLTELDMIKE' A
#
# COMPACT_ATOMS: atom_id res chain seq x y z
N MET A 1 -27.81 4.33 10.39
CA MET A 1 -27.42 3.29 9.42
C MET A 1 -26.01 3.64 9.02
N GLY A 2 -25.00 2.92 9.49
CA GLY A 2 -23.64 3.10 8.96
C GLY A 2 -23.62 2.48 7.58
N ASP A 3 -23.07 3.17 6.58
CA ASP A 3 -22.84 2.56 5.28
C ASP A 3 -21.89 1.37 5.49
N ASP A 4 -22.40 0.15 5.34
CA ASP A 4 -21.56 -1.04 5.23
C ASP A 4 -20.72 -0.87 3.97
N MET A 5 -19.45 -0.52 4.16
CA MET A 5 -18.50 -0.34 3.07
C MET A 5 -18.41 -1.65 2.28
N THR A 6 -18.63 -1.56 0.98
CA THR A 6 -18.57 -2.73 0.11
C THR A 6 -17.14 -3.25 -0.01
N GLU A 7 -16.97 -4.53 -0.34
CA GLU A 7 -15.64 -5.12 -0.60
C GLU A 7 -14.88 -4.34 -1.69
N GLY A 8 -15.58 -3.83 -2.70
CA GLY A 8 -14.99 -3.03 -3.77
C GLY A 8 -14.47 -1.67 -3.29
N GLU A 9 -15.17 -1.01 -2.38
CA GLU A 9 -14.72 0.25 -1.78
C GLU A 9 -13.52 0.04 -0.86
N MET A 10 -13.53 -1.02 -0.06
CA MET A 10 -12.39 -1.42 0.77
C MET A 10 -11.14 -1.68 -0.08
N LEU A 11 -11.31 -2.37 -1.21
CA LEU A 11 -10.22 -2.65 -2.14
C LEU A 11 -9.68 -1.36 -2.78
N LYS A 12 -10.56 -0.47 -3.22
CA LYS A 12 -10.19 0.83 -3.79
C LYS A 12 -9.35 1.64 -2.79
N ILE A 13 -9.81 1.75 -1.53
CA ILE A 13 -9.08 2.45 -0.47
C ILE A 13 -7.70 1.83 -0.25
N SER A 14 -7.62 0.50 -0.20
CA SER A 14 -6.35 -0.21 0.00
C SER A 14 -5.34 0.06 -1.12
N ILE A 15 -5.82 0.15 -2.37
CA ILE A 15 -4.98 0.49 -3.53
C ILE A 15 -4.51 1.96 -3.47
N GLU A 16 -5.41 2.89 -3.11
CA GLU A 16 -5.06 4.32 -2.95
C GLU A 16 -4.05 4.54 -1.80
N GLU A 17 -4.20 3.82 -0.69
CA GLU A 17 -3.25 3.83 0.43
C GLU A 17 -1.89 3.26 0.01
N PHE A 18 -1.89 2.17 -0.76
CA PHE A 18 -0.66 1.57 -1.29
C PHE A 18 0.10 2.53 -2.20
N SER A 19 -0.58 3.25 -3.09
CA SER A 19 0.04 4.28 -3.93
C SER A 19 0.63 5.40 -3.08
N ARG A 20 -0.15 5.97 -2.16
CA ARG A 20 0.27 7.11 -1.32
C ARG A 20 1.45 6.76 -0.42
N LEU A 21 1.46 5.54 0.13
CA LEU A 21 2.57 5.08 0.96
C LEU A 21 3.87 5.01 0.16
N GLN A 22 3.81 4.58 -1.09
CA GLN A 22 4.98 4.52 -1.96
C GLN A 22 5.51 5.93 -2.28
N ASP A 23 4.64 6.91 -2.52
CA ASP A 23 5.05 8.31 -2.72
C ASP A 23 5.84 8.82 -1.51
N TYR A 24 5.32 8.60 -0.29
CA TYR A 24 6.02 8.99 0.94
C TYR A 24 7.34 8.26 1.13
N MET A 25 7.41 7.00 0.74
CA MET A 25 8.65 6.23 0.79
C MET A 25 9.69 6.76 -0.21
N ILE A 26 9.28 7.12 -1.43
CA ILE A 26 10.16 7.71 -2.45
C ILE A 26 10.77 9.02 -1.95
N ASP A 27 9.99 9.84 -1.27
CA ASP A 27 10.41 11.15 -0.76
C ASP A 27 11.16 11.10 0.59
N THR A 28 11.36 9.91 1.16
CA THR A 28 11.97 9.75 2.49
C THR A 28 13.30 9.04 2.40
N ASP A 29 14.31 9.55 3.15
CA ASP A 29 15.60 8.90 3.29
C ASP A 29 15.47 7.43 3.75
N LYS A 30 16.02 6.51 2.97
CA LYS A 30 15.95 5.06 3.18
C LYS A 30 16.54 4.60 4.51
N GLU A 31 17.51 5.33 5.04
CA GLU A 31 18.14 4.99 6.32
C GLU A 31 17.34 5.48 7.53
N SER A 32 16.37 6.38 7.30
CA SER A 32 15.54 6.93 8.36
C SER A 32 14.66 5.88 9.03
N THR A 33 14.34 6.13 10.30
CA THR A 33 13.38 5.31 11.05
C THR A 33 11.97 5.39 10.45
N ALA A 34 11.63 6.51 9.80
CA ALA A 34 10.36 6.70 9.12
C ALA A 34 10.23 5.76 7.90
N TYR A 35 11.25 5.72 7.04
CA TYR A 35 11.27 4.80 5.89
C TYR A 35 11.15 3.34 6.33
N LYS A 36 11.91 2.93 7.36
CA LYS A 36 11.86 1.56 7.90
C LYS A 36 10.45 1.17 8.38
N LYS A 37 9.71 2.12 8.99
CA LYS A 37 8.30 1.91 9.39
C LYS A 37 7.37 1.83 8.17
N MET A 38 7.55 2.70 7.18
CA MET A 38 6.74 2.69 5.96
C MET A 38 6.98 1.42 5.15
N LYS A 39 8.22 0.96 5.02
CA LYS A 39 8.58 -0.30 4.35
C LYS A 39 7.83 -1.50 4.93
N ARG A 40 7.68 -1.55 6.25
CA ARG A 40 6.87 -2.60 6.90
C ARG A 40 5.41 -2.54 6.44
N ARG A 41 4.79 -1.36 6.44
CA ARG A 41 3.41 -1.17 5.97
C ARG A 41 3.24 -1.48 4.48
N TYR A 42 4.23 -1.13 3.67
CA TYR A 42 4.27 -1.40 2.25
C TYR A 42 4.28 -2.92 1.99
N ILE A 43 5.10 -3.67 2.72
CA ILE A 43 5.12 -5.15 2.65
C ILE A 43 3.77 -5.74 3.09
N GLU A 44 3.21 -5.27 4.21
CA GLU A 44 1.90 -5.72 4.71
C GLU A 44 0.80 -5.51 3.66
N LEU A 45 0.73 -4.33 3.03
CA LEU A 45 -0.22 -4.03 1.96
C LEU A 45 0.02 -4.89 0.70
N LYS A 46 1.27 -5.14 0.30
CA LYS A 46 1.57 -6.03 -0.83
C LYS A 46 1.00 -7.43 -0.61
N VAL A 47 1.19 -7.99 0.58
CA VAL A 47 0.67 -9.32 0.93
C VAL A 47 -0.85 -9.33 0.89
N ILE A 48 -1.50 -8.33 1.48
CA ILE A 48 -2.97 -8.23 1.51
C ILE A 48 -3.52 -8.13 0.08
N LEU A 49 -3.05 -7.16 -0.72
CA LEU A 49 -3.53 -6.95 -2.09
C LEU A 49 -3.27 -8.19 -2.98
N SER A 50 -2.11 -8.83 -2.84
CA SER A 50 -1.82 -10.07 -3.58
C SER A 50 -2.74 -11.21 -3.16
N SER A 51 -3.06 -11.33 -1.88
CA SER A 51 -4.00 -12.35 -1.37
C SER A 51 -5.44 -12.13 -1.86
N LEU A 52 -5.80 -10.88 -2.18
CA LEU A 52 -7.07 -10.50 -2.79
C LEU A 52 -7.05 -10.64 -4.33
N GLY A 53 -5.97 -11.15 -4.92
CA GLY A 53 -5.84 -11.37 -6.37
C GLY A 53 -5.51 -10.10 -7.17
N VAL A 54 -5.10 -9.01 -6.52
CA VAL A 54 -4.68 -7.79 -7.21
C VAL A 54 -3.32 -8.00 -7.86
N ASN A 55 -3.22 -7.70 -9.16
CA ASN A 55 -1.93 -7.67 -9.84
C ASN A 55 -1.18 -6.38 -9.50
N LEU A 56 -0.09 -6.51 -8.74
CA LEU A 56 0.73 -5.37 -8.30
C LEU A 56 1.80 -4.93 -9.31
N THR A 57 1.96 -5.62 -10.45
CA THR A 57 3.06 -5.36 -11.39
C THR A 57 3.17 -3.90 -11.83
N GLU A 58 2.04 -3.24 -12.05
CA GLU A 58 1.98 -1.81 -12.44
C GLU A 58 1.82 -0.86 -11.25
N LEU A 59 1.34 -1.37 -10.11
CA LEU A 59 1.10 -0.58 -8.89
C LEU A 59 2.34 -0.46 -8.02
N ASP A 60 3.28 -1.40 -8.12
CA ASP A 60 4.49 -1.45 -7.33
C ASP A 60 5.63 -0.64 -7.97
N MET A 61 5.80 0.58 -7.47
CA MET A 61 6.79 1.56 -7.91
C MET A 61 8.14 1.35 -7.22
N ILE A 62 8.14 0.83 -5.99
CA ILE A 62 9.36 0.61 -5.20
C ILE A 62 9.92 -0.78 -5.53
N LYS A 63 10.71 -0.84 -6.61
CA LYS A 63 11.40 -2.05 -7.07
C LYS A 63 12.66 -2.35 -6.23
N GLU A 64 12.49 -2.52 -4.92
CA GLU A 64 13.54 -3.01 -4.03
C GLU A 64 13.73 -4.53 -4.08
#